data_AF-A0AB94IUH2-F1
#
_entry.id   AF-A0AB94IUH2-F1
#
_cell.length_a   1.000
_cell.length_b   1.000
_cell.length_c   1.000
_cell.angle_alpha   90.00
_cell.angle_beta   90.00
_cell.angle_gamma   90.00
#
_symmetry.space_group_name_H-M   'P 1'
#
loop_
_entity.id
_entity.type
_entity.pdbx_description
1 polymer ?
#
loop_
_entity_poly.entity_id
_entity_poly.type
_entity_poly.pdbx_seq_one_letter_code
_entity_poly.pdbx_strand_id
1 'polypeptide(L)'
;MNQFFSGFLLVIFLALPPVAHLLESIMIVHMHMQMPLLVIAGFLMARLFQLRFPRFFEKWNGNGIPGILLFLIIIVFWTIPRSMDEALNFQSMEIFKFFSLSILAGIPLRDSWKKLSSFGKNAVIIIFTIKYFGMGLLYIKAPVQLCNNYLIMDQLTLGWGFLTTAICLVIYLLYVTFTDPTKYQ
;
A
#
# COMPACT_ATOMS: atom_id res chain seq x y z
N MET A 1 -2.27 -3.20 -23.63
CA MET A 1 -2.62 -4.52 -23.05
C MET A 1 -1.54 -5.05 -22.11
N ASN A 2 -0.24 -4.86 -22.39
CA ASN A 2 0.85 -5.43 -21.58
C ASN A 2 0.79 -5.10 -20.07
N GLN A 3 0.55 -3.84 -19.68
CA GLN A 3 0.50 -3.46 -18.25
C GLN A 3 -0.61 -4.16 -17.46
N PHE A 4 -1.81 -4.27 -18.05
CA PHE A 4 -2.93 -4.96 -17.40
C PHE A 4 -2.59 -6.43 -17.18
N PHE A 5 -2.07 -7.08 -18.22
CA PHE A 5 -1.68 -8.48 -18.14
C PHE A 5 -0.59 -8.71 -17.09
N SER A 6 0.43 -7.84 -17.02
CA SER A 6 1.45 -7.90 -15.97
C SER A 6 0.86 -7.76 -14.57
N GLY A 7 -0.06 -6.81 -14.36
CA GLY A 7 -0.73 -6.64 -13.06
C GLY A 7 -1.59 -7.85 -12.69
N PHE A 8 -2.36 -8.37 -13.63
CA PHE A 8 -3.21 -9.56 -13.41
C PHE A 8 -2.39 -10.82 -13.11
N LEU A 9 -1.32 -11.06 -13.88
CA LEU A 9 -0.38 -12.16 -13.62
C LEU A 9 0.28 -12.02 -12.25
N LEU A 10 0.62 -10.79 -11.84
CA LEU A 10 1.20 -10.55 -10.53
C LEU A 10 0.23 -10.91 -9.39
N VAL A 11 -1.06 -10.58 -9.52
CA VAL A 11 -2.08 -11.02 -8.53
C VAL A 11 -2.16 -12.55 -8.48
N ILE A 12 -2.24 -13.21 -9.64
CA ILE A 12 -2.30 -14.69 -9.69
C ILE A 12 -1.06 -15.29 -9.04
N PHE A 13 0.13 -14.79 -9.40
CA PHE A 13 1.39 -15.29 -8.85
C PHE A 13 1.45 -15.15 -7.32
N LEU A 14 1.05 -14.00 -6.78
CA LEU A 14 1.02 -13.75 -5.34
C LEU A 14 -0.05 -14.58 -4.60
N ALA A 15 -1.09 -15.03 -5.30
CA ALA A 15 -2.17 -15.86 -4.76
C ALA A 15 -1.88 -17.37 -4.87
N LEU A 16 -0.80 -17.78 -5.55
CA LEU A 16 -0.40 -19.19 -5.58
C LEU A 16 -0.05 -19.65 -4.15
N PRO A 17 -0.63 -20.75 -3.65
CA PRO A 17 -0.39 -21.21 -2.28
C PRO A 17 1.09 -21.24 -1.84
N PRO A 18 2.05 -21.79 -2.60
CA PRO A 18 3.45 -21.78 -2.16
C PRO A 18 4.04 -20.37 -2.04
N VAL A 19 3.60 -19.43 -2.88
CA VAL A 19 4.07 -18.03 -2.85
C VAL A 19 3.41 -17.30 -1.69
N ALA A 20 2.09 -17.41 -1.55
CA ALA A 20 1.33 -16.80 -0.46
C ALA A 20 1.86 -17.28 0.90
N HIS A 21 1.97 -18.60 1.12
CA HIS A 21 2.51 -19.15 2.37
C HIS A 21 3.93 -18.66 2.68
N LEU A 22 4.81 -18.58 1.68
CA LEU A 22 6.16 -18.06 1.88
C LEU A 22 6.14 -16.59 2.29
N LEU A 23 5.43 -15.74 1.55
CA LEU A 23 5.41 -14.29 1.82
C LEU A 23 4.70 -13.96 3.14
N GLU A 24 3.72 -14.77 3.51
CA GLU A 24 2.90 -14.59 4.71
C GLU A 24 3.56 -15.17 5.96
N SER A 25 4.55 -16.05 5.81
CA SER A 25 5.29 -16.64 6.95
C SER A 25 6.17 -15.65 7.71
N ILE A 26 6.56 -14.53 7.08
CA ILE A 26 7.43 -13.52 7.68
C ILE A 26 6.71 -12.17 7.65
N MET A 27 6.54 -11.55 8.81
CA MET A 27 5.69 -10.36 8.96
C MET A 27 6.12 -9.19 8.07
N ILE A 28 7.43 -8.91 8.00
CA ILE A 28 7.94 -7.81 7.17
C ILE A 28 7.74 -8.10 5.68
N VAL A 29 7.86 -9.34 5.24
CA VAL A 29 7.64 -9.72 3.83
C VAL A 29 6.15 -9.61 3.49
N HIS A 30 5.26 -10.04 4.37
CA HIS A 30 3.82 -9.90 4.18
C HIS A 30 3.43 -8.41 4.02
N MET A 31 3.85 -7.55 4.95
CA MET A 31 3.40 -6.15 4.99
C MET A 31 4.20 -5.19 4.10
N HIS A 32 5.50 -5.39 3.90
CA HIS A 32 6.35 -4.50 3.08
C HIS A 32 6.66 -5.03 1.67
N MET A 33 6.32 -6.28 1.36
CA MET A 33 6.51 -6.83 0.01
C MET A 33 5.18 -7.28 -0.60
N GLN A 34 4.50 -8.28 -0.04
CA GLN A 34 3.29 -8.84 -0.65
C GLN A 34 2.17 -7.79 -0.77
N MET A 35 1.82 -7.09 0.31
CA MET A 35 0.75 -6.09 0.27
C MET A 35 1.05 -4.92 -0.68
N PRO A 36 2.24 -4.29 -0.66
CA PRO A 36 2.60 -3.28 -1.66
C PRO A 36 2.59 -3.81 -3.09
N LEU A 37 3.03 -5.05 -3.33
CA LEU A 37 2.98 -5.66 -4.67
C LEU A 37 1.53 -5.86 -5.15
N LEU A 38 0.58 -6.17 -4.27
CA LEU A 38 -0.85 -6.21 -4.62
C LEU A 38 -1.37 -4.83 -5.03
N VAL A 39 -0.98 -3.77 -4.32
CA VAL A 39 -1.30 -2.38 -4.70
C VAL A 39 -0.70 -2.04 -6.07
N ILE A 40 0.56 -2.41 -6.30
CA ILE A 40 1.25 -2.20 -7.59
C ILE A 40 0.53 -2.97 -8.71
N ALA A 41 0.11 -4.21 -8.46
CA ALA A 41 -0.65 -5.01 -9.41
C ALA A 41 -1.94 -4.29 -9.82
N GLY A 42 -2.69 -3.79 -8.84
CA GLY A 42 -3.86 -2.94 -9.05
C GLY A 42 -3.58 -1.68 -9.88
N PHE A 43 -2.50 -0.98 -9.52
CA PHE A 43 -2.05 0.23 -10.21
C PHE A 43 -1.72 -0.03 -11.68
N LEU A 44 -1.14 -1.19 -12.00
CA LEU A 44 -0.88 -1.64 -13.38
C LEU A 44 -2.16 -2.02 -14.13
N MET A 45 -3.14 -2.62 -13.44
CA MET A 45 -4.44 -3.00 -14.02
C MET A 45 -5.37 -1.80 -14.29
N ALA A 46 -5.20 -0.70 -13.57
CA ALA A 46 -6.10 0.46 -13.58
C ALA A 46 -6.44 1.01 -14.98
N ARG A 47 -5.48 0.97 -15.92
CA ARG A 47 -5.69 1.51 -17.28
C ARG A 47 -6.86 0.86 -18.00
N LEU A 48 -7.10 -0.44 -17.80
CA LEU A 48 -8.24 -1.12 -18.41
C LEU A 48 -9.57 -0.58 -17.87
N PHE A 49 -9.66 -0.39 -16.56
CA PHE A 49 -10.86 0.14 -15.89
C PHE A 49 -11.13 1.60 -16.29
N GLN A 50 -10.10 2.42 -16.40
CA GLN A 50 -10.21 3.81 -16.84
C GLN A 50 -10.76 3.91 -18.27
N LEU A 51 -10.31 3.04 -19.18
CA LEU A 51 -10.79 3.02 -20.57
C LEU A 51 -12.21 2.45 -20.69
N ARG A 52 -12.57 1.48 -19.85
CA ARG A 52 -13.88 0.83 -19.90
C ARG A 52 -14.98 1.63 -19.20
N PHE A 53 -14.63 2.38 -18.16
CA PHE A 53 -15.58 3.15 -17.34
C PHE A 53 -15.15 4.61 -17.14
N PRO A 54 -14.85 5.39 -18.21
CA PRO A 54 -14.32 6.74 -18.08
C PRO A 54 -15.27 7.67 -17.31
N ARG A 55 -16.57 7.62 -17.63
CA ARG A 55 -17.61 8.43 -16.97
C ARG A 55 -17.72 8.18 -15.46
N PHE A 56 -17.43 6.96 -15.01
CA PHE A 56 -17.45 6.63 -13.58
C PHE A 56 -16.32 7.38 -12.85
N PHE A 57 -15.09 7.30 -13.37
CA PHE A 57 -13.93 7.97 -12.77
C PHE A 57 -14.00 9.49 -12.88
N GLU A 58 -14.58 10.03 -13.95
CA GLU A 58 -14.83 11.47 -14.08
C GLU A 58 -15.85 11.97 -13.04
N LYS A 59 -16.96 11.24 -12.86
CA LYS A 59 -18.02 11.63 -11.92
C LYS A 59 -17.61 11.45 -10.46
N TRP A 60 -17.00 10.31 -10.12
CA TRP A 60 -16.67 9.95 -8.74
C TRP A 60 -15.33 10.53 -8.28
N ASN A 61 -14.33 10.66 -9.17
CA ASN A 61 -12.97 11.03 -8.80
C ASN A 61 -12.43 12.17 -9.67
N GLY A 62 -13.23 13.22 -9.89
CA GLY A 62 -12.86 14.33 -10.78
C GLY A 62 -11.54 15.03 -10.41
N ASN A 63 -11.27 15.21 -9.12
CA ASN A 63 -10.07 15.90 -8.61
C ASN A 63 -9.03 14.95 -7.98
N GLY A 64 -9.25 13.64 -8.00
CA GLY A 64 -8.36 12.64 -7.39
C GLY A 64 -8.49 12.48 -5.86
N ILE A 65 -9.14 13.39 -5.15
CA ILE A 65 -9.23 13.34 -3.69
C ILE A 65 -10.02 12.12 -3.20
N PRO A 66 -11.22 11.80 -3.74
CA PRO A 66 -11.99 10.62 -3.34
C PRO A 66 -11.22 9.31 -3.50
N GLY A 67 -10.47 9.16 -4.59
CA GLY A 67 -9.69 7.94 -4.82
C GLY A 67 -8.48 7.82 -3.90
N ILE A 68 -7.80 8.91 -3.56
CA ILE A 68 -6.74 8.90 -2.53
C ILE A 68 -7.31 8.62 -1.15
N LEU A 69 -8.48 9.18 -0.82
CA LEU A 69 -9.14 8.92 0.46
C LEU A 69 -9.47 7.42 0.59
N LEU A 70 -10.06 6.81 -0.44
CA LEU A 70 -10.33 5.38 -0.47
C LEU A 70 -9.03 4.58 -0.33
N PHE A 71 -7.98 4.92 -1.09
CA PHE A 71 -6.66 4.30 -0.97
C PHE A 71 -6.12 4.37 0.48
N LEU A 72 -6.19 5.53 1.13
CA LEU A 72 -5.73 5.71 2.51
C LEU A 72 -6.53 4.86 3.50
N ILE A 73 -7.86 4.79 3.35
CA ILE A 73 -8.72 3.96 4.21
C ILE A 73 -8.29 2.49 4.12
N ILE A 74 -8.12 1.96 2.90
CA ILE A 74 -7.72 0.57 2.69
C ILE A 74 -6.32 0.30 3.26
N ILE A 75 -5.36 1.20 3.02
CA ILE A 75 -3.99 1.03 3.54
C ILE A 75 -3.96 1.10 5.06
N VAL A 76 -4.71 2.02 5.68
CA VAL A 76 -4.79 2.12 7.15
C VAL A 76 -5.42 0.87 7.73
N PHE A 77 -6.51 0.36 7.14
CA PHE A 77 -7.13 -0.89 7.55
C PHE A 77 -6.12 -2.06 7.56
N TRP A 78 -5.38 -2.24 6.46
CA TRP A 78 -4.32 -3.26 6.37
C TRP A 78 -3.02 -2.88 7.08
N THR A 79 -3.00 -1.81 7.87
CA THR A 79 -1.88 -1.51 8.78
C THR A 79 -2.21 -1.92 10.22
N ILE A 80 -3.49 -2.21 10.51
CA ILE A 80 -3.93 -2.65 11.85
C ILE A 80 -3.44 -4.09 12.09
N PRO A 81 -2.68 -4.36 13.18
CA PRO A 81 -2.16 -5.70 13.49
C PRO A 81 -3.24 -6.78 13.47
N ARG A 82 -4.41 -6.48 14.05
CA ARG A 82 -5.57 -7.38 14.07
C ARG A 82 -6.03 -7.81 12.68
N SER A 83 -6.12 -6.87 11.73
CA SER A 83 -6.55 -7.18 10.36
C SER A 83 -5.52 -8.07 9.64
N MET A 84 -4.22 -7.94 9.99
CA MET A 84 -3.17 -8.85 9.49
C MET A 84 -3.39 -10.27 9.99
N ASP A 85 -3.63 -10.39 11.29
CA ASP A 85 -3.80 -11.68 11.95
C ASP A 85 -5.05 -12.39 11.39
N GLU A 86 -6.16 -11.66 11.23
CA GLU A 86 -7.39 -12.22 10.66
C GLU A 86 -7.22 -12.71 9.20
N ALA A 87 -6.37 -12.07 8.40
CA ALA A 87 -6.10 -12.52 7.02
C ALA A 87 -5.38 -13.87 6.93
N LEU A 88 -4.70 -14.32 7.99
CA LEU A 88 -4.07 -15.64 8.05
C LEU A 88 -5.02 -16.73 8.56
N ASN A 89 -6.06 -16.33 9.31
CA ASN A 89 -6.99 -17.26 9.96
C ASN A 89 -8.30 -17.46 9.17
N PHE A 90 -8.75 -16.44 8.43
CA PHE A 90 -10.03 -16.46 7.74
C PHE A 90 -9.84 -16.26 6.23
N GLN A 91 -10.26 -17.25 5.45
CA GLN A 91 -10.21 -17.20 3.98
C GLN A 91 -10.96 -15.99 3.40
N SER A 92 -12.05 -15.56 4.04
CA SER A 92 -12.78 -14.35 3.63
C SER A 92 -11.92 -13.09 3.76
N MET A 93 -11.11 -12.99 4.81
CA MET A 93 -10.19 -11.87 5.03
C MET A 93 -8.98 -11.95 4.10
N GLU A 94 -8.50 -13.14 3.78
CA GLU A 94 -7.48 -13.33 2.75
C GLU A 94 -7.97 -12.86 1.38
N ILE A 95 -9.14 -13.33 0.93
CA ILE A 95 -9.75 -12.88 -0.33
C ILE A 95 -9.96 -11.36 -0.31
N PHE A 96 -10.44 -10.82 0.81
CA PHE A 96 -10.62 -9.39 0.97
C PHE A 96 -9.29 -8.62 0.89
N LYS A 97 -8.18 -9.13 1.43
CA LYS A 97 -6.83 -8.56 1.31
C LYS A 97 -6.42 -8.41 -0.15
N PHE A 98 -6.48 -9.50 -0.91
CA PHE A 98 -6.13 -9.50 -2.33
C PHE A 98 -7.01 -8.56 -3.13
N PHE A 99 -8.32 -8.64 -2.95
CA PHE A 99 -9.28 -7.80 -3.67
C PHE A 99 -9.14 -6.33 -3.31
N SER A 100 -9.13 -5.98 -2.03
CA SER A 100 -9.11 -4.58 -1.59
C SER A 100 -7.78 -3.89 -1.90
N LEU A 101 -6.63 -4.54 -1.70
CA LEU A 101 -5.33 -3.92 -2.02
C LEU A 101 -5.15 -3.72 -3.53
N SER A 102 -5.53 -4.70 -4.35
CA SER A 102 -5.41 -4.56 -5.81
C SER A 102 -6.47 -3.63 -6.40
N ILE A 103 -7.75 -3.91 -6.15
CA ILE A 103 -8.86 -3.20 -6.81
C ILE A 103 -9.22 -1.89 -6.10
N LEU A 104 -9.33 -1.89 -4.76
CA LEU A 104 -9.80 -0.71 -4.01
C LEU A 104 -8.67 0.25 -3.62
N ALA A 105 -7.41 -0.18 -3.60
CA ALA A 105 -6.27 0.68 -3.31
C ALA A 105 -5.47 1.00 -4.59
N GLY A 106 -4.97 -0.02 -5.28
CA GLY A 106 -4.09 0.15 -6.45
C GLY A 106 -4.73 0.92 -7.61
N ILE A 107 -5.97 0.57 -8.00
CA ILE A 107 -6.66 1.23 -9.12
C ILE A 107 -6.97 2.71 -8.82
N PRO A 108 -7.61 3.05 -7.68
CA PRO A 108 -7.84 4.45 -7.32
C PRO A 108 -6.56 5.25 -7.16
N LEU A 109 -5.48 4.65 -6.66
CA LEU A 109 -4.18 5.31 -6.59
C LEU A 109 -3.69 5.75 -7.98
N ARG A 110 -3.70 4.85 -8.97
CA ARG A 110 -3.27 5.17 -10.34
C ARG A 110 -4.07 6.31 -10.96
N ASP A 111 -5.38 6.27 -10.78
CA ASP A 111 -6.29 7.28 -11.33
C ASP A 111 -6.10 8.64 -10.67
N SER A 112 -6.02 8.64 -9.34
CA SER A 112 -5.94 9.86 -8.55
C SER A 112 -4.57 10.52 -8.62
N TRP A 113 -3.48 9.74 -8.70
CA TRP A 113 -2.12 10.29 -8.65
C TRP A 113 -1.84 11.28 -9.78
N LYS A 114 -2.47 11.10 -10.95
CA LYS A 114 -2.34 12.03 -12.08
C LYS A 114 -3.15 13.31 -11.90
N LYS A 115 -4.22 13.27 -11.11
CA LYS A 115 -5.16 14.38 -10.88
C LYS A 115 -4.73 15.28 -9.72
N LEU A 116 -3.93 14.74 -8.80
CA LEU A 116 -3.39 15.52 -7.68
C LEU A 116 -2.37 16.57 -8.12
N SER A 117 -2.46 17.74 -7.50
CA SER A 117 -1.40 18.76 -7.53
C SER A 117 -0.12 18.25 -6.85
N SER A 118 1.01 18.90 -7.10
CA SER A 118 2.27 18.59 -6.40
C SER A 118 2.13 18.68 -4.88
N PHE A 119 1.38 19.69 -4.39
CA PHE A 119 1.04 19.80 -2.98
C PHE A 119 0.27 18.57 -2.46
N GLY A 120 -0.76 18.13 -3.20
CA GLY A 120 -1.53 16.94 -2.83
C GLY A 120 -0.71 15.66 -2.77
N LYS A 121 0.22 15.46 -3.72
CA LYS A 121 1.15 14.32 -3.71
C LYS A 121 2.06 14.36 -2.48
N ASN A 122 2.64 15.53 -2.18
CA ASN A 122 3.50 15.70 -1.02
C ASN A 122 2.73 15.51 0.29
N ALA A 123 1.48 15.98 0.37
CA ALA A 123 0.61 15.74 1.52
C ALA A 123 0.37 14.24 1.77
N VAL A 124 0.13 13.45 0.71
CA VAL A 124 0.02 11.98 0.84
C VAL A 124 1.32 11.37 1.38
N ILE A 125 2.48 11.80 0.89
CA ILE A 125 3.78 11.30 1.35
C ILE A 125 4.04 11.67 2.81
N ILE A 126 3.66 12.87 3.24
CA ILE A 126 3.71 13.30 4.65
C ILE A 126 2.81 12.41 5.52
N ILE A 127 1.58 12.14 5.08
CA ILE A 127 0.66 11.22 5.80
C ILE A 127 1.31 9.84 5.98
N PHE A 128 1.90 9.29 4.92
CA PHE A 128 2.61 8.00 5.00
C PHE A 128 3.84 8.06 5.92
N THR A 129 4.55 9.17 5.93
CA THR A 129 5.71 9.39 6.82
C THR A 129 5.27 9.35 8.28
N ILE A 130 4.23 10.11 8.65
CA ILE A 130 3.68 10.15 10.01
C ILE A 130 3.16 8.78 10.41
N LYS A 131 2.39 8.14 9.52
CA LYS A 131 1.88 6.77 9.72
C LYS A 131 3.03 5.80 10.01
N TYR A 132 4.07 5.76 9.18
CA TYR A 132 5.17 4.81 9.36
C TYR A 132 6.02 5.11 10.60
N PHE A 133 6.21 6.37 10.99
CA PHE A 133 6.79 6.69 12.30
C PHE A 133 5.94 6.15 13.44
N GLY A 134 4.63 6.43 13.44
CA GLY A 134 3.71 5.97 14.47
C GLY A 134 3.67 4.44 14.58
N MET A 135 3.57 3.76 13.45
CA MET A 135 3.55 2.29 13.40
C MET A 135 4.89 1.68 13.79
N GLY A 136 6.01 2.26 13.37
CA GLY A 136 7.33 1.79 13.78
C GLY A 136 7.52 1.86 15.28
N LEU A 137 7.16 2.99 15.90
CA LEU A 137 7.19 3.16 17.35
C LEU A 137 6.24 2.19 18.06
N LEU A 138 5.01 2.03 17.56
CA LEU A 138 4.04 1.09 18.12
C LEU A 138 4.60 -0.33 18.15
N TYR A 139 5.16 -0.80 17.04
CA TYR A 139 5.68 -2.15 16.89
C TYR A 139 6.93 -2.42 17.74
N ILE A 140 7.81 -1.43 17.87
CA ILE A 140 9.05 -1.56 18.66
C ILE A 140 8.78 -1.45 20.16
N LYS A 141 7.87 -0.56 20.58
CA LYS A 141 7.67 -0.22 21.99
C LYS A 141 6.49 -0.94 22.66
N ALA A 142 5.63 -1.62 21.91
CA ALA A 142 4.57 -2.41 22.50
C ALA A 142 5.17 -3.47 23.45
N PRO A 143 4.75 -3.54 24.73
CA PRO A 143 5.28 -4.51 25.69
C PRO A 143 4.75 -5.93 25.45
N VAL A 144 3.86 -6.09 24.47
CA VAL A 144 3.19 -7.33 24.11
C VAL A 144 3.30 -7.56 22.60
N GLN A 145 3.15 -8.82 22.21
CA GLN A 145 3.04 -9.20 20.82
C GLN A 145 1.70 -8.72 20.24
N LEU A 146 1.74 -8.00 19.13
CA LEU A 146 0.56 -7.36 18.51
C LEU A 146 -0.18 -8.30 17.55
N CYS A 147 0.52 -9.29 16.98
CA CYS A 147 -0.05 -10.30 16.09
C CYS A 147 0.26 -11.70 16.61
N ASN A 148 -0.74 -12.55 16.77
CA ASN A 148 -0.57 -13.88 17.36
C ASN A 148 0.14 -14.86 16.42
N ASN A 149 -0.01 -14.66 15.11
CA ASN A 149 0.57 -15.53 14.08
C ASN A 149 2.04 -15.23 13.73
N TYR A 150 2.67 -14.21 14.34
CA TYR A 150 4.04 -13.80 14.04
C TYR A 150 4.93 -13.80 15.26
N LEU A 151 6.23 -14.04 15.10
CA LEU A 151 7.17 -13.99 16.23
C LEU A 151 7.41 -12.54 16.68
N ILE A 152 7.78 -12.35 17.96
CA ILE A 152 8.16 -11.03 18.48
C ILE A 152 9.35 -10.41 17.71
N MET A 153 10.29 -11.24 17.24
CA MET A 153 11.41 -10.78 16.41
C MET A 153 10.94 -10.26 15.05
N ASP A 154 9.89 -10.83 14.46
CA ASP A 154 9.30 -10.34 13.21
C ASP A 154 8.62 -8.99 13.43
N GLN A 155 7.92 -8.82 14.58
CA GLN A 155 7.32 -7.56 14.97
C GLN A 155 8.37 -6.44 15.10
N LEU A 156 9.49 -6.71 15.80
CA LEU A 156 10.58 -5.75 15.95
C LEU A 156 11.21 -5.41 14.58
N THR A 157 11.44 -6.43 13.76
CA THR A 157 11.99 -6.26 12.41
C THR A 157 11.08 -5.39 11.54
N LEU A 158 9.77 -5.65 11.55
CA LEU A 158 8.78 -4.83 10.87
C LEU A 158 8.75 -3.40 11.40
N GLY A 159 8.81 -3.22 12.72
CA GLY A 159 8.84 -1.89 13.34
C GLY A 159 10.04 -1.04 12.89
N TRP A 160 11.23 -1.63 12.84
CA TRP A 160 12.41 -0.99 12.26
C TRP A 160 12.28 -0.76 10.74
N GLY A 161 11.62 -1.67 10.02
CA GLY A 161 11.28 -1.50 8.61
C GLY A 161 10.39 -0.26 8.37
N PHE A 162 9.37 -0.05 9.21
CA PHE A 162 8.54 1.14 9.16
C PHE A 162 9.34 2.42 9.44
N LEU A 163 10.17 2.45 10.50
CA LEU A 163 11.00 3.62 10.81
C LEU A 163 11.97 3.94 9.66
N THR A 164 12.62 2.92 9.10
CA THR A 164 13.54 3.10 7.96
C THR A 164 12.81 3.67 6.75
N THR A 165 11.63 3.14 6.44
CA THR A 165 10.79 3.64 5.35
C THR A 165 10.38 5.10 5.60
N ALA A 166 10.00 5.45 6.83
CA ALA A 166 9.65 6.82 7.18
C ALA A 166 10.84 7.79 6.99
N ILE A 167 12.04 7.39 7.41
CA ILE A 167 13.27 8.18 7.22
C ILE A 167 13.54 8.40 5.72
N CYS A 168 13.42 7.36 4.90
CA CYS A 168 13.56 7.48 3.44
C CYS A 168 12.54 8.47 2.85
N LEU A 169 11.29 8.46 3.31
CA LEU A 169 10.27 9.42 2.86
C LEU A 169 10.59 10.86 3.32
N VAL A 170 11.13 11.05 4.53
CA VAL A 170 11.61 12.37 4.98
C VAL A 170 12.73 12.87 4.08
N ILE A 171 13.72 12.03 3.77
CA ILE A 171 14.83 12.38 2.86
C ILE A 171 14.28 12.78 1.50
N TYR A 172 13.31 12.03 0.95
CA TYR A 172 12.64 12.37 -0.30
C TYR A 172 11.93 13.74 -0.24
N LEU A 173 11.17 14.01 0.82
CA LEU A 173 10.47 15.29 1.00
C LEU A 173 11.44 16.48 1.11
N LEU A 174 12.54 16.31 1.85
CA LEU A 174 13.60 17.32 1.92
C LEU A 174 14.21 17.55 0.53
N TYR A 175 14.55 16.47 -0.19
CA TYR A 175 15.08 16.56 -1.55
C TYR A 175 14.16 17.36 -2.48
N VAL A 176 12.85 17.07 -2.49
CA VAL A 176 11.86 17.78 -3.33
C VAL A 176 11.66 19.23 -2.90
N THR A 177 11.86 19.55 -1.61
CA THR A 177 11.71 20.92 -1.09
C THR A 177 12.90 21.79 -1.46
N PHE A 178 14.11 21.23 -1.44
CA PHE A 178 15.36 21.97 -1.72
C PHE A 178 15.82 21.89 -3.17
N THR A 179 15.41 20.85 -3.91
CA THR A 179 15.77 20.66 -5.31
C THR A 179 14.52 20.83 -6.16
N ASP A 180 14.49 21.87 -6.99
CA ASP A 180 13.42 22.05 -7.96
C ASP A 180 13.61 21.05 -9.12
N PRO A 181 12.80 19.98 -9.20
CA PRO A 181 12.99 18.95 -10.23
C PRO A 181 12.63 19.46 -11.63
N THR A 182 11.87 20.56 -11.71
CA THR A 182 11.43 21.13 -13.00
C THR A 182 12.57 21.80 -13.77
N LYS A 183 13.70 22.08 -13.11
CA LYS A 183 14.90 22.61 -13.77
C LYS A 183 15.72 21.55 -14.52
N TYR A 184 15.39 20.28 -14.34
CA TYR A 184 16.17 19.15 -14.89
C TYR A 184 15.31 18.16 -15.71
N GLN A 185 14.03 18.48 -15.97
CA GLN A 185 13.10 17.72 -16.81
C GLN A 185 12.81 18.49 -18.10
#